data_AF-A0A1G6LC46-F1
#
_entry.id   AF-A0A1G6LC46-F1
#
_cell.length_a   1.000
_cell.length_b   1.000
_cell.length_c   1.000
_cell.angle_alpha   90.00
_cell.angle_beta   90.00
_cell.angle_gamma   90.00
#
_symmetry.space_group_name_H-M   'P 1'
#
loop_
_entity.id
_entity.type
_entity.pdbx_description
1 polymer ?
#
loop_
_entity_poly.entity_id
_entity_poly.type
_entity_poly.pdbx_seq_one_letter_code
_entity_poly.pdbx_strand_id
1 'polypeptide(L)'
;MINRCRISVQAVSLMVITAFIFNGNVFSQSADSLAPKGKDTISVGKLWIRSTILPGYGQIYNKDYYKIPIFYGGAAALAYFGYQSNMSYHKALRDYNQIDKTGMSVLAAKGLKQDYLDRRDQRDLYYFGAGMVYLASILDAVSGHPAPGHSPAKATIFSTLVPGLGQIYNQKYWKVPAIYGGMVSAVYMIEFNNRQYNRFRTAYNYQADNDPTTVPELDRTADELKNYRDAYRRNRDLSVIMLMGVYALNIIDANVDAHFYDFDISDNLALKVEPMTNFVYGTGPNSPITPIAGFNLEIRF
;
A
#
# COMPACT_ATOMS: atom_id res chain seq x y z
N MET A 1 -18.82 -5.77 24.35
CA MET A 1 -18.58 -5.03 23.10
C MET A 1 -17.11 -5.12 22.73
N ILE A 2 -16.70 -6.13 21.96
CA ILE A 2 -15.40 -6.14 21.25
C ILE A 2 -15.68 -6.84 19.91
N ASN A 3 -16.15 -6.08 18.92
CA ASN A 3 -16.21 -6.53 17.53
C ASN A 3 -14.83 -6.27 16.91
N ARG A 4 -13.86 -7.17 17.16
CA ARG A 4 -12.59 -7.14 16.44
C ARG A 4 -12.81 -7.65 15.01
N CYS A 5 -13.05 -6.68 14.12
CA CYS A 5 -12.28 -6.50 12.90
C CYS A 5 -11.95 -7.79 12.11
N ARG A 6 -12.88 -8.23 11.25
CA ARG A 6 -12.66 -9.25 10.22
C ARG A 6 -11.83 -8.75 9.02
N ILE A 7 -11.22 -7.56 9.11
CA ILE A 7 -10.58 -6.86 7.98
C ILE A 7 -9.20 -7.45 7.62
N SER A 8 -8.50 -8.03 8.58
CA SER A 8 -7.03 -8.15 8.50
C SER A 8 -6.51 -9.10 7.40
N VAL A 9 -7.25 -10.13 6.99
CA VAL A 9 -6.69 -11.15 6.08
C VAL A 9 -7.10 -10.91 4.62
N GLN A 10 -8.36 -10.57 4.35
CA GLN A 10 -8.83 -10.42 2.97
C GLN A 10 -8.32 -9.15 2.29
N ALA A 11 -8.14 -8.05 3.03
CA ALA A 11 -7.59 -6.80 2.47
C ALA A 11 -6.09 -6.95 2.11
N VAL A 12 -5.32 -7.65 2.94
CA VAL A 12 -3.91 -7.96 2.68
C VAL A 12 -3.76 -8.93 1.52
N SER A 13 -4.62 -9.96 1.42
CA SER A 13 -4.65 -10.85 0.25
C SER A 13 -5.01 -10.12 -1.05
N LEU A 14 -5.90 -9.12 -1.01
CA LEU A 14 -6.24 -8.32 -2.20
C LEU A 14 -5.06 -7.46 -2.68
N MET A 15 -4.26 -6.90 -1.75
CA MET A 15 -3.06 -6.11 -2.09
C MET A 15 -1.98 -6.94 -2.78
N VAL A 16 -1.80 -8.20 -2.35
CA VAL A 16 -0.85 -9.13 -2.98
C VAL A 16 -1.31 -9.52 -4.40
N ILE A 17 -2.63 -9.65 -4.63
CA ILE A 17 -3.18 -9.97 -5.96
C ILE A 17 -3.05 -8.76 -6.92
N THR A 18 -3.19 -7.52 -6.44
CA THR A 18 -2.99 -6.33 -7.30
C THR A 18 -1.55 -6.14 -7.76
N ALA A 19 -0.55 -6.62 -7.00
CA ALA A 19 0.85 -6.60 -7.43
C ALA A 19 1.11 -7.48 -8.68
N PHE A 20 0.27 -8.50 -8.93
CA PHE A 20 0.35 -9.34 -10.13
C PHE A 20 -0.32 -8.73 -11.37
N ILE A 21 -1.24 -7.78 -11.21
CA ILE A 21 -1.98 -7.15 -12.33
C ILE A 21 -1.09 -6.13 -13.07
N PHE A 22 -0.10 -5.52 -12.39
CA PHE A 22 0.87 -4.62 -13.00
C PHE A 22 2.00 -5.36 -13.74
N ASN A 23 1.64 -6.25 -14.67
CA ASN A 23 2.60 -7.04 -15.43
C ASN A 23 3.28 -6.24 -16.56
N GLY A 24 4.57 -6.52 -16.77
CA GLY A 24 5.28 -6.37 -18.05
C GLY A 24 5.92 -5.02 -18.36
N ASN A 25 5.13 -3.94 -18.52
CA ASN A 25 5.60 -2.78 -19.28
C ASN A 25 5.78 -1.48 -18.47
N VAL A 26 5.16 -1.37 -17.29
CA VAL A 26 5.26 -0.16 -16.44
C VAL A 26 6.65 -0.03 -15.80
N PHE A 27 7.34 -1.15 -15.58
CA PHE A 27 8.62 -1.22 -14.86
C PHE A 27 9.86 -1.18 -15.76
N SER A 28 9.70 -1.03 -17.08
CA SER A 28 10.77 -1.29 -18.05
C SER A 28 11.56 -0.06 -18.51
N GLN A 29 11.08 1.17 -18.34
CA GLN A 29 11.56 2.26 -19.22
C GLN A 29 12.63 3.20 -18.64
N SER A 30 13.00 3.11 -17.36
CA SER A 30 13.95 4.06 -16.76
C SER A 30 15.34 3.47 -16.43
N ALA A 31 15.63 2.23 -16.83
CA ALA A 31 16.88 1.54 -16.47
C ALA A 31 17.99 1.65 -17.53
N ASP A 32 17.65 1.97 -18.78
CA ASP A 32 18.58 1.82 -19.91
C ASP A 32 19.46 3.06 -20.18
N SER A 33 19.20 4.23 -19.58
CA SER A 33 19.88 5.47 -19.98
C SER A 33 21.14 5.84 -19.19
N LEU A 34 21.42 5.26 -18.01
CA LEU A 34 22.57 5.67 -17.17
C LEU A 34 23.35 4.52 -16.52
N ALA A 35 23.12 3.27 -16.90
CA ALA A 35 23.93 2.18 -16.39
C ALA A 35 25.38 2.32 -16.90
N PRO A 36 26.40 2.39 -16.02
CA PRO A 36 27.78 2.32 -16.46
C PRO A 36 27.97 1.00 -17.22
N LYS A 37 28.41 1.13 -18.47
CA LYS A 37 28.66 0.07 -19.42
C LYS A 37 29.74 -0.88 -18.86
N GLY A 38 29.31 -1.88 -18.09
CA GLY A 38 30.20 -2.80 -17.40
C GLY A 38 29.50 -3.97 -16.73
N LYS A 39 29.07 -4.95 -17.56
CA LYS A 39 28.68 -6.34 -17.25
C LYS A 39 27.26 -6.56 -16.69
N ASP A 40 26.38 -7.02 -17.58
CA ASP A 40 25.23 -7.93 -17.34
C ASP A 40 24.41 -7.71 -16.06
N THR A 41 24.10 -6.47 -15.73
CA THR A 41 23.21 -6.15 -14.60
C THR A 41 21.75 -6.31 -15.02
N ILE A 42 21.01 -7.20 -14.34
CA ILE A 42 19.57 -7.33 -14.60
C ILE A 42 18.85 -6.07 -14.11
N SER A 43 17.79 -5.66 -14.80
CA SER A 43 16.98 -4.53 -14.35
C SER A 43 16.31 -4.82 -13.00
N VAL A 44 16.08 -3.77 -12.20
CA VAL A 44 15.44 -3.87 -10.88
C VAL A 44 14.08 -4.58 -10.97
N GLY A 45 13.29 -4.31 -12.02
CA GLY A 45 12.01 -4.98 -12.25
C GLY A 45 12.17 -6.50 -12.45
N LYS A 46 13.16 -6.95 -13.24
CA LYS A 46 13.45 -8.38 -13.42
C LYS A 46 13.93 -9.01 -12.10
N LEU A 47 14.76 -8.30 -11.33
CA LEU A 47 15.21 -8.74 -10.02
C LEU A 47 14.02 -8.94 -9.06
N TRP A 48 13.09 -7.97 -9.00
CA TRP A 48 11.91 -8.02 -8.14
C TRP A 48 11.02 -9.22 -8.48
N ILE A 49 10.69 -9.43 -9.76
CA ILE A 49 9.88 -10.58 -10.20
C ILE A 49 10.54 -11.90 -9.78
N ARG A 50 11.83 -12.05 -10.07
CA ARG A 50 12.57 -13.28 -9.72
C ARG A 50 12.64 -13.50 -8.22
N SER A 51 12.80 -12.44 -7.43
CA SER A 51 12.84 -12.50 -5.95
C SER A 51 11.47 -12.79 -5.34
N THR A 52 10.38 -12.43 -6.02
CA THR A 52 9.03 -12.78 -5.61
C THR A 52 8.77 -14.28 -5.82
N ILE A 53 9.21 -14.84 -6.95
CA ILE A 53 9.04 -16.29 -7.21
C ILE A 53 9.98 -17.12 -6.33
N LEU A 54 11.23 -16.68 -6.21
CA LEU A 54 12.29 -17.35 -5.49
C LEU A 54 12.86 -16.40 -4.43
N PRO A 55 12.31 -16.39 -3.19
CA PRO A 55 12.91 -15.63 -2.10
C PRO A 55 14.39 -15.98 -1.94
N GLY A 56 15.25 -14.98 -1.73
CA GLY A 56 16.71 -15.17 -1.73
C GLY A 56 17.40 -14.92 -3.07
N TYR A 57 16.68 -14.89 -4.20
CA TYR A 57 17.28 -14.66 -5.52
C TYR A 57 18.05 -13.33 -5.58
N GLY A 58 17.46 -12.26 -5.03
CA GLY A 58 18.11 -10.96 -5.09
C GLY A 58 19.30 -10.82 -4.13
N GLN A 59 19.31 -11.53 -3.00
CA GLN A 59 20.48 -11.62 -2.14
C GLN A 59 21.65 -12.31 -2.84
N ILE A 60 21.38 -13.37 -3.61
CA ILE A 60 22.39 -14.04 -4.46
C ILE A 60 22.95 -13.06 -5.48
N TYR A 61 22.06 -12.35 -6.18
CA TYR A 61 22.46 -11.37 -7.20
C TYR A 61 23.31 -10.23 -6.59
N ASN A 62 22.92 -9.71 -5.43
CA ASN A 62 23.65 -8.66 -4.71
C ASN A 62 24.92 -9.18 -4.00
N LYS A 63 25.21 -10.49 -4.05
CA LYS A 63 26.31 -11.16 -3.33
C LYS A 63 26.22 -11.08 -1.79
N ASP A 64 25.02 -10.84 -1.27
CA ASP A 64 24.71 -10.76 0.17
C ASP A 64 24.25 -12.13 0.72
N TYR A 65 25.01 -13.19 0.44
CA TYR A 65 24.62 -14.57 0.76
C TYR A 65 24.35 -14.80 2.25
N TYR A 66 25.03 -14.06 3.12
CA TYR A 66 24.88 -14.18 4.57
C TYR A 66 23.46 -13.82 5.06
N LYS A 67 22.69 -13.04 4.28
CA LYS A 67 21.30 -12.67 4.62
C LYS A 67 20.31 -13.80 4.35
N ILE A 68 20.62 -14.71 3.43
CA ILE A 68 19.76 -15.84 3.04
C ILE A 68 19.37 -16.71 4.26
N PRO A 69 20.32 -17.22 5.08
CA PRO A 69 19.96 -18.02 6.25
C PRO A 69 19.14 -17.23 7.28
N ILE A 70 19.30 -15.91 7.36
CA ILE A 70 18.50 -15.06 8.27
C ILE A 70 17.05 -15.00 7.79
N PHE A 71 16.81 -14.71 6.51
CA PHE A 71 15.46 -14.65 5.96
C PHE A 71 14.77 -16.02 5.98
N TYR A 72 15.45 -17.07 5.53
CA TYR A 72 14.89 -18.42 5.54
C TYR A 72 14.70 -18.96 6.96
N GLY A 73 15.70 -18.79 7.84
CA GLY A 73 15.60 -19.23 9.23
C GLY A 73 14.50 -18.50 9.99
N GLY A 74 14.41 -17.18 9.83
CA GLY A 74 13.36 -16.37 10.44
C GLY A 74 11.96 -16.74 9.94
N ALA A 75 11.78 -16.84 8.62
CA ALA A 75 10.49 -17.23 8.04
C ALA A 75 10.09 -18.67 8.41
N ALA A 76 11.04 -19.62 8.38
CA ALA A 76 10.80 -21.00 8.76
C ALA A 76 10.47 -21.15 10.25
N ALA A 77 11.17 -20.44 11.13
CA ALA A 77 10.86 -20.43 12.57
C ALA A 77 9.44 -19.89 12.83
N LEU A 78 9.08 -18.77 12.20
CA LEU A 78 7.73 -18.19 12.34
C LEU A 78 6.66 -19.12 11.75
N ALA A 79 6.91 -19.73 10.60
CA ALA A 79 5.99 -20.71 10.02
C ALA A 79 5.83 -21.95 10.91
N TYR A 80 6.92 -22.42 11.54
CA TYR A 80 6.90 -23.53 12.49
C TYR A 80 6.08 -23.20 13.74
N PHE A 81 6.31 -22.04 14.36
CA PHE A 81 5.49 -21.58 15.49
C PHE A 81 4.03 -21.35 15.08
N GLY A 82 3.78 -20.85 13.87
CA GLY A 82 2.44 -20.72 13.29
C GLY A 82 1.74 -22.07 13.13
N TYR A 83 2.46 -23.09 12.64
CA TYR A 83 1.96 -24.46 12.53
C TYR A 83 1.62 -25.04 13.92
N GLN A 84 2.52 -24.86 14.89
CA GLN A 84 2.29 -25.29 16.27
C GLN A 84 1.07 -24.60 16.89
N SER A 85 0.94 -23.28 16.73
CA SER A 85 -0.23 -22.52 17.17
C SER A 85 -1.50 -22.93 16.43
N ASN A 86 -1.41 -23.35 15.16
CA ASN A 86 -2.56 -23.83 14.41
C ASN A 86 -3.16 -25.11 15.02
N MET A 87 -2.33 -25.99 15.57
CA MET A 87 -2.82 -27.18 16.29
C MET A 87 -3.63 -26.79 17.54
N SER A 88 -3.13 -25.83 18.33
CA SER A 88 -3.83 -25.27 19.49
C SER A 88 -5.13 -24.55 19.11
N TYR A 89 -5.12 -23.84 17.99
CA TYR A 89 -6.31 -23.20 17.42
C TYR A 89 -7.39 -24.22 17.07
N HIS A 90 -7.03 -25.32 16.39
CA HIS A 90 -8.00 -26.35 16.04
C HIS A 90 -8.59 -27.03 17.28
N LYS A 91 -7.82 -27.17 18.36
CA LYS A 91 -8.35 -27.65 19.64
C LYS A 91 -9.39 -26.68 20.22
N ALA A 92 -9.02 -25.41 20.38
CA ALA A 92 -9.93 -24.38 20.90
C ALA A 92 -11.20 -24.22 20.04
N LEU A 93 -11.07 -24.33 18.72
CA LEU A 93 -12.21 -24.32 17.79
C LEU A 93 -13.16 -25.51 18.00
N ARG A 94 -12.62 -26.72 18.23
CA ARG A 94 -13.46 -27.89 18.53
C ARG A 94 -14.22 -27.70 19.83
N ASP A 95 -13.55 -27.19 20.87
CA ASP A 95 -14.16 -26.95 22.18
C ASP A 95 -15.26 -25.87 22.08
N TYR A 96 -15.02 -24.80 21.31
CA TYR A 96 -16.03 -23.77 21.02
C TYR A 96 -17.25 -24.33 20.28
N ASN A 97 -17.05 -25.19 19.28
CA ASN A 97 -18.14 -25.79 18.52
C ASN A 97 -18.98 -26.81 19.31
N GLN A 98 -18.51 -27.24 20.49
CA GLN A 98 -19.26 -28.13 21.38
C GLN A 98 -20.22 -27.38 22.32
N ILE A 99 -20.17 -26.04 22.37
CA ILE A 99 -21.02 -25.22 23.26
C ILE A 99 -22.51 -25.47 23.01
N ASP A 100 -22.93 -25.54 21.74
CA ASP A 100 -24.35 -25.75 21.38
C ASP A 100 -24.88 -27.10 21.86
N LYS A 101 -23.99 -28.07 22.14
CA LYS A 101 -24.36 -29.44 22.52
C LYS A 101 -24.39 -29.66 24.04
N THR A 102 -23.80 -28.75 24.82
CA THR A 102 -23.47 -29.00 26.24
C THR A 102 -24.30 -28.18 27.22
N GLY A 103 -25.20 -27.29 26.76
CA GLY A 103 -26.07 -26.51 27.65
C GLY A 103 -25.29 -25.60 28.62
N MET A 104 -24.13 -25.11 28.18
CA MET A 104 -23.16 -24.40 29.01
C MET A 104 -23.63 -23.00 29.43
N SER A 105 -23.14 -22.49 30.57
CA SER A 105 -23.45 -21.11 31.01
C SER A 105 -22.89 -20.06 30.05
N VAL A 106 -23.57 -18.91 29.92
CA VAL A 106 -23.18 -17.81 29.00
C VAL A 106 -21.76 -17.32 29.26
N LEU A 107 -21.33 -17.27 30.53
CA LEU A 107 -19.98 -16.85 30.90
C LEU A 107 -18.92 -17.84 30.41
N ALA A 108 -19.19 -19.15 30.52
CA ALA A 108 -18.29 -20.18 30.03
C ALA A 108 -18.20 -20.16 28.49
N ALA A 109 -19.33 -20.05 27.80
CA ALA A 109 -19.36 -19.92 26.34
C ALA A 109 -18.57 -18.70 25.84
N LYS A 110 -18.64 -17.58 26.57
CA LYS A 110 -17.84 -16.38 26.28
C LYS A 110 -16.35 -16.60 26.51
N GLY A 111 -15.98 -17.32 27.58
CA GLY A 111 -14.59 -17.69 27.87
C GLY A 111 -13.97 -18.55 26.77
N LEU A 112 -14.66 -19.59 26.33
CA LEU A 112 -14.23 -20.44 25.20
C LEU A 112 -14.12 -19.67 23.89
N LYS A 113 -15.09 -18.77 23.61
CA LYS A 113 -15.03 -17.90 22.45
C LYS A 113 -13.78 -17.01 22.50
N GLN A 114 -13.45 -16.48 23.68
CA GLN A 114 -12.26 -15.65 23.86
C GLN A 114 -10.98 -16.47 23.63
N ASP A 115 -10.85 -17.67 24.21
CA ASP A 115 -9.68 -18.55 24.00
C ASP A 115 -9.50 -18.91 22.51
N TYR A 116 -10.59 -19.24 21.82
CA TYR A 116 -10.60 -19.46 20.36
C TYR A 116 -10.05 -18.25 19.59
N LEU A 117 -10.50 -17.04 19.93
CA LEU A 117 -10.07 -15.81 19.25
C LEU A 117 -8.59 -15.51 19.53
N ASP A 118 -8.15 -15.67 20.77
CA ASP A 118 -6.76 -15.40 21.16
C ASP A 118 -5.79 -16.37 20.45
N ARG A 119 -6.17 -17.65 20.33
CA ARG A 119 -5.37 -18.66 19.61
C ARG A 119 -5.35 -18.44 18.11
N ARG A 120 -6.47 -17.97 17.54
CA ARG A 120 -6.54 -17.55 16.14
C ARG A 120 -5.59 -16.39 15.89
N ASP A 121 -5.66 -15.35 16.72
CA ASP A 121 -4.86 -14.15 16.58
C ASP A 121 -3.35 -14.46 16.74
N GLN A 122 -2.99 -15.35 17.66
CA GLN A 122 -1.61 -15.82 17.81
C GLN A 122 -1.10 -16.58 16.57
N ARG A 123 -1.89 -17.52 16.04
CA ARG A 123 -1.55 -18.24 14.79
C ARG A 123 -1.40 -17.26 13.63
N ASP A 124 -2.34 -16.34 13.48
CA ASP A 124 -2.35 -15.36 12.39
C ASP A 124 -1.16 -14.41 12.49
N LEU A 125 -0.74 -14.03 13.72
CA LEU A 125 0.45 -13.23 13.96
C LEU A 125 1.73 -13.92 13.48
N TYR A 126 1.90 -15.22 13.72
CA TYR A 126 3.08 -15.97 13.25
C TYR A 126 3.13 -16.07 11.73
N TYR A 127 2.01 -16.40 11.08
CA TYR A 127 1.95 -16.45 9.62
C TYR A 127 2.13 -15.06 8.99
N PHE A 128 1.54 -14.02 9.60
CA PHE A 128 1.78 -12.64 9.19
C PHE A 128 3.26 -12.28 9.33
N GLY A 129 3.89 -12.62 10.46
CA GLY A 129 5.32 -12.42 10.68
C GLY A 129 6.17 -13.11 9.60
N ALA A 130 5.87 -14.37 9.26
CA ALA A 130 6.55 -15.08 8.20
C ALA A 130 6.39 -14.38 6.83
N GLY A 131 5.18 -13.90 6.53
CA GLY A 131 4.91 -13.09 5.34
C GLY A 131 5.68 -11.76 5.34
N MET A 132 5.81 -11.09 6.49
CA MET A 132 6.58 -9.86 6.63
C MET A 132 8.08 -10.09 6.45
N VAL A 133 8.63 -11.21 6.93
CA VAL A 133 10.03 -11.59 6.68
C VAL A 133 10.26 -11.82 5.19
N TYR A 134 9.33 -12.51 4.53
CA TYR A 134 9.37 -12.70 3.08
C TYR A 134 9.34 -11.35 2.32
N LEU A 135 8.41 -10.45 2.66
CA LEU A 135 8.35 -9.11 2.07
C LEU A 135 9.63 -8.30 2.33
N ALA A 136 10.17 -8.35 3.56
CA ALA A 136 11.41 -7.70 3.92
C ALA A 136 12.60 -8.22 3.10
N SER A 137 12.62 -9.53 2.79
CA SER A 137 13.66 -10.10 1.92
C SER A 137 13.60 -9.54 0.50
N ILE A 138 12.40 -9.31 -0.05
CA ILE A 138 12.25 -8.71 -1.37
C ILE A 138 12.65 -7.23 -1.32
N LEU A 139 12.24 -6.50 -0.28
CA LEU A 139 12.60 -5.10 -0.09
C LEU A 139 14.11 -4.90 0.02
N ASP A 140 14.80 -5.74 0.81
CA ASP A 140 16.26 -5.71 0.95
C ASP A 140 16.98 -6.04 -0.37
N ALA A 141 16.47 -7.00 -1.13
CA ALA A 141 17.00 -7.31 -2.46
C ALA A 141 16.90 -6.11 -3.41
N VAL A 142 15.73 -5.46 -3.45
CA VAL A 142 15.47 -4.31 -4.33
C VAL A 142 16.25 -3.07 -3.89
N SER A 143 16.38 -2.83 -2.58
CA SER A 143 17.13 -1.69 -2.05
C SER A 143 18.62 -1.82 -2.36
N GLY A 144 19.20 -3.01 -2.14
CA GLY A 144 20.61 -3.31 -2.39
C GLY A 144 21.01 -3.41 -3.87
N HIS A 145 20.06 -3.36 -4.81
CA HIS A 145 20.37 -3.39 -6.24
C HIS A 145 21.20 -2.16 -6.65
N PRO A 146 22.30 -2.30 -7.41
CA PRO A 146 23.11 -1.16 -7.85
C PRO A 146 22.34 -0.23 -8.79
N ALA A 147 22.16 1.03 -8.40
CA ALA A 147 21.54 2.06 -9.25
C ALA A 147 22.46 3.30 -9.35
N PRO A 148 22.59 3.92 -10.53
CA PRO A 148 23.47 5.08 -10.74
C PRO A 148 22.92 6.37 -10.10
N GLY A 149 21.67 6.37 -9.64
CA GLY A 149 21.00 7.53 -9.03
C GLY A 149 19.64 7.16 -8.46
N HIS A 150 18.77 8.16 -8.30
CA HIS A 150 17.41 7.94 -7.84
C HIS A 150 16.62 7.15 -8.88
N SER A 151 16.06 6.00 -8.48
CA SER A 151 15.45 5.07 -9.43
C SER A 151 13.93 5.08 -9.33
N PRO A 152 13.20 5.52 -10.38
CA PRO A 152 11.74 5.45 -10.41
C PRO A 152 11.19 4.03 -10.28
N ALA A 153 11.90 3.06 -10.86
CA ALA A 153 11.56 1.64 -10.72
C ALA A 153 11.60 1.19 -9.24
N LYS A 154 12.61 1.59 -8.47
CA LYS A 154 12.68 1.27 -7.03
C LYS A 154 11.54 1.92 -6.25
N ALA A 155 11.26 3.20 -6.49
CA ALA A 155 10.15 3.92 -5.84
C ALA A 155 8.80 3.23 -6.09
N THR A 156 8.56 2.82 -7.35
CA THR A 156 7.34 2.13 -7.76
C THR A 156 7.20 0.76 -7.08
N ILE A 157 8.28 -0.05 -7.08
CA ILE A 157 8.28 -1.37 -6.43
C ILE A 157 8.07 -1.23 -4.91
N PHE A 158 8.74 -0.26 -4.27
CA PHE A 158 8.54 0.03 -2.85
C PHE A 158 7.09 0.40 -2.52
N SER A 159 6.49 1.33 -3.26
CA SER A 159 5.07 1.70 -3.09
C SER A 159 4.09 0.56 -3.38
N THR A 160 4.48 -0.40 -4.23
CA THR A 160 3.68 -1.59 -4.54
C THR A 160 3.72 -2.58 -3.38
N LEU A 161 4.90 -2.84 -2.82
CA LEU A 161 5.09 -3.78 -1.71
C LEU A 161 4.46 -3.27 -0.41
N VAL A 162 4.64 -1.97 -0.12
CA VAL A 162 4.00 -1.32 1.03
C VAL A 162 3.56 0.08 0.63
N PRO A 163 2.27 0.42 0.80
CA PRO A 163 1.78 1.77 0.53
C PRO A 163 2.61 2.84 1.26
N GLY A 164 3.03 3.88 0.54
CA GLY A 164 3.84 4.97 1.08
C GLY A 164 5.35 4.72 1.14
N LEU A 165 5.86 3.49 0.96
CA LEU A 165 7.33 3.27 0.99
C LEU A 165 8.06 3.98 -0.16
N GLY A 166 7.46 4.09 -1.35
CA GLY A 166 8.06 4.87 -2.44
C GLY A 166 8.10 6.38 -2.13
N GLN A 167 7.14 6.89 -1.37
CA GLN A 167 7.14 8.27 -0.89
C GLN A 167 8.26 8.52 0.11
N ILE A 168 8.50 7.56 1.00
CA ILE A 168 9.64 7.58 1.93
C ILE A 168 10.96 7.57 1.15
N TYR A 169 11.08 6.72 0.13
CA TYR A 169 12.24 6.69 -0.74
C TYR A 169 12.48 8.04 -1.42
N ASN A 170 11.41 8.70 -1.90
CA ASN A 170 11.47 10.05 -2.48
C ASN A 170 11.57 11.19 -1.45
N GLN A 171 11.72 10.87 -0.15
CA GLN A 171 11.77 11.83 0.96
C GLN A 171 10.51 12.72 1.10
N LYS A 172 9.37 12.29 0.57
CA LYS A 172 8.07 12.98 0.65
C LYS A 172 7.19 12.40 1.76
N TYR A 173 7.71 12.41 2.99
CA TYR A 173 7.06 11.79 4.16
C TYR A 173 5.64 12.29 4.45
N TRP A 174 5.36 13.57 4.16
CA TRP A 174 4.05 14.19 4.43
C TRP A 174 2.90 13.56 3.64
N LYS A 175 3.19 12.92 2.49
CA LYS A 175 2.19 12.22 1.68
C LYS A 175 1.74 10.91 2.32
N VAL A 176 2.56 10.30 3.19
CA VAL A 176 2.27 9.00 3.81
C VAL A 176 0.99 9.03 4.65
N PRO A 177 0.79 10.00 5.57
CA PRO A 177 -0.49 10.15 6.27
C PRO A 177 -1.69 10.29 5.33
N ALA A 178 -1.55 10.99 4.20
CA ALA A 178 -2.65 11.17 3.25
C ALA A 178 -3.01 9.85 2.53
N ILE A 179 -2.01 9.06 2.12
CA ILE A 179 -2.21 7.74 1.52
C ILE A 179 -2.94 6.82 2.50
N TYR A 180 -2.42 6.71 3.73
CA TYR A 180 -3.06 5.89 4.76
C TYR A 180 -4.44 6.41 5.13
N GLY A 181 -4.65 7.72 5.15
CA GLY A 181 -5.97 8.34 5.33
C GLY A 181 -6.96 7.86 4.27
N GLY A 182 -6.61 7.96 2.99
CA GLY A 182 -7.45 7.49 1.89
C GLY A 182 -7.73 5.98 1.96
N MET A 183 -6.71 5.17 2.27
CA MET A 183 -6.88 3.72 2.39
C MET A 183 -7.77 3.34 3.57
N VAL A 184 -7.55 3.93 4.75
CA VAL A 184 -8.36 3.69 5.96
C VAL A 184 -9.81 4.12 5.72
N SER A 185 -10.04 5.28 5.09
CA SER A 185 -11.39 5.72 4.73
C SER A 185 -12.08 4.75 3.79
N ALA A 186 -11.40 4.26 2.76
CA ALA A 186 -11.97 3.28 1.83
C ALA A 186 -12.28 1.94 2.51
N VAL A 187 -11.36 1.42 3.35
CA VAL A 187 -11.57 0.21 4.15
C VAL A 187 -12.77 0.34 5.09
N TYR A 188 -12.86 1.46 5.80
CA TYR A 188 -13.99 1.76 6.67
C TYR A 188 -15.31 1.73 5.89
N MET A 189 -15.32 2.33 4.69
CA MET A 189 -16.51 2.36 3.83
C MET A 189 -16.89 0.96 3.33
N ILE A 190 -15.92 0.13 2.96
CA ILE A 190 -16.15 -1.28 2.58
C ILE A 190 -16.81 -2.03 3.73
N GLU A 191 -16.27 -1.92 4.94
CA GLU A 191 -16.83 -2.59 6.11
C GLU A 191 -18.23 -2.11 6.47
N PHE A 192 -18.42 -0.79 6.48
CA PHE A 192 -19.72 -0.20 6.78
C PHE A 192 -20.78 -0.75 5.81
N ASN A 193 -20.51 -0.68 4.51
CA ASN A 193 -21.41 -1.20 3.49
C ASN A 193 -21.59 -2.72 3.60
N ASN A 194 -20.55 -3.48 3.95
CA ASN A 194 -20.65 -4.94 4.12
C ASN A 194 -21.48 -5.33 5.36
N ARG A 195 -21.38 -4.59 6.46
CA ARG A 195 -22.22 -4.80 7.65
C ARG A 195 -23.69 -4.53 7.34
N GLN A 196 -23.98 -3.40 6.68
CA GLN A 196 -25.34 -3.08 6.27
C GLN A 196 -25.86 -4.12 5.26
N TYR A 197 -25.09 -4.48 4.25
CA TYR A 197 -25.43 -5.54 3.30
C TYR A 197 -25.85 -6.84 4.00
N ASN A 198 -25.06 -7.30 4.97
CA ASN A 198 -25.38 -8.53 5.71
C ASN A 198 -26.66 -8.38 6.55
N ARG A 199 -26.87 -7.23 7.17
CA ARG A 199 -28.09 -6.93 7.94
C ARG A 199 -29.34 -7.01 7.05
N PHE A 200 -29.35 -6.30 5.92
CA PHE A 200 -30.48 -6.31 4.99
C PHE A 200 -30.66 -7.66 4.29
N ARG A 201 -29.57 -8.39 4.00
CA ARG A 201 -29.63 -9.76 3.47
C ARG A 201 -30.30 -10.70 4.46
N THR A 202 -29.93 -10.65 5.73
CA THR A 202 -30.53 -11.50 6.78
C THR A 202 -32.01 -11.15 6.95
N ALA A 203 -32.37 -9.87 7.04
CA ALA A 203 -33.76 -9.43 7.13
C ALA A 203 -34.60 -9.87 5.91
N TYR A 204 -34.05 -9.76 4.69
CA TYR A 204 -34.72 -10.23 3.47
C TYR A 204 -34.95 -11.75 3.50
N ASN A 205 -33.96 -12.53 3.95
CA ASN A 205 -34.08 -13.98 4.05
C ASN A 205 -35.15 -14.40 5.08
N TYR A 206 -35.30 -13.67 6.19
CA TYR A 206 -36.34 -13.92 7.19
C TYR A 206 -37.76 -13.67 6.69
N GLN A 207 -37.95 -12.75 5.74
CA GLN A 207 -39.27 -12.58 5.09
C GLN A 207 -39.59 -13.66 4.07
N ALA A 208 -38.55 -14.29 3.50
CA ALA A 208 -38.71 -15.44 2.63
C ALA A 208 -38.86 -16.75 3.42
N ASP A 209 -38.65 -16.71 4.74
CA ASP A 209 -38.80 -17.86 5.63
C ASP A 209 -40.29 -18.04 5.99
N ASN A 210 -40.77 -19.28 6.00
CA ASN A 210 -42.17 -19.61 6.30
C ASN A 210 -42.39 -19.88 7.81
N ASP A 211 -41.43 -19.52 8.66
CA ASP A 211 -41.50 -19.73 10.10
C ASP A 211 -42.30 -18.61 10.81
N PRO A 212 -43.45 -18.91 11.41
CA PRO A 212 -44.31 -17.94 12.10
C PRO A 212 -43.71 -17.37 13.40
N THR A 213 -42.57 -17.88 13.88
CA THR A 213 -41.88 -17.39 15.09
C THR A 213 -40.80 -16.34 14.80
N THR A 214 -40.49 -16.09 13.53
CA THR A 214 -39.44 -15.16 13.12
C THR A 214 -39.92 -13.71 13.25
N VAL A 215 -39.35 -12.96 14.18
CA VAL A 215 -39.64 -11.53 14.35
C VAL A 215 -38.70 -10.72 13.43
N PRO A 216 -39.22 -9.97 12.44
CA PRO A 216 -38.39 -9.15 11.58
C PRO A 216 -37.67 -8.05 12.38
N GLU A 217 -36.34 -7.94 12.22
CA GLU A 217 -35.57 -6.85 12.83
C GLU A 217 -35.93 -5.48 12.21
N LEU A 218 -36.41 -5.48 10.96
CA LEU A 218 -36.74 -4.30 10.18
C LEU A 218 -38.17 -4.43 9.66
N ASP A 219 -39.02 -3.47 9.99
CA ASP A 219 -40.38 -3.35 9.47
C ASP A 219 -40.35 -2.66 8.09
N ARG A 220 -40.14 -3.45 7.04
CA ARG A 220 -40.02 -3.03 5.63
C ARG A 220 -40.57 -4.10 4.71
N THR A 221 -40.94 -3.74 3.49
CA THR A 221 -41.37 -4.74 2.48
C THR A 221 -40.20 -5.53 1.89
N ALA A 222 -40.47 -6.72 1.34
CA ALA A 222 -39.43 -7.57 0.73
C ALA A 222 -38.69 -6.87 -0.41
N ASP A 223 -39.41 -6.10 -1.21
CA ASP A 223 -38.84 -5.31 -2.31
C ASP A 223 -37.94 -4.18 -1.80
N GLU A 224 -38.32 -3.48 -0.74
CA GLU A 224 -37.46 -2.48 -0.10
C GLU A 224 -36.18 -3.11 0.45
N LEU A 225 -36.29 -4.23 1.18
CA LEU A 225 -35.13 -4.93 1.74
C LEU A 225 -34.16 -5.41 0.64
N LYS A 226 -34.71 -5.90 -0.48
CA LYS A 226 -33.93 -6.27 -1.67
C LYS A 226 -33.20 -5.06 -2.25
N ASN A 227 -33.90 -3.93 -2.41
CA ASN A 227 -33.31 -2.69 -2.93
C ASN A 227 -32.17 -2.17 -2.04
N TYR A 228 -32.36 -2.14 -0.71
CA TYR A 228 -31.30 -1.74 0.22
C TYR A 228 -30.11 -2.70 0.19
N ARG A 229 -30.37 -4.01 0.21
CA ARG A 229 -29.32 -5.04 0.07
C ARG A 229 -28.48 -4.81 -1.18
N ASP A 230 -29.12 -4.64 -2.32
CA ASP A 230 -28.43 -4.48 -3.60
C ASP A 230 -27.69 -3.13 -3.69
N ALA A 231 -28.25 -2.06 -3.10
CA ALA A 231 -27.57 -0.78 -2.97
C ALA A 231 -26.29 -0.87 -2.11
N TYR A 232 -26.35 -1.50 -0.94
CA TYR A 232 -25.18 -1.68 -0.07
C TYR A 232 -24.12 -2.62 -0.69
N ARG A 233 -24.56 -3.63 -1.45
CA ARG A 233 -23.64 -4.46 -2.24
C ARG A 233 -22.90 -3.61 -3.26
N ARG A 234 -23.61 -2.82 -4.07
CA ARG A 234 -23.00 -1.94 -5.08
C ARG A 234 -22.05 -0.92 -4.45
N ASN A 235 -22.43 -0.30 -3.33
CA ASN A 235 -21.59 0.67 -2.63
C ASN A 235 -20.34 0.04 -2.02
N ARG A 236 -20.43 -1.19 -1.49
CA ARG A 236 -19.26 -1.96 -1.06
C ARG A 236 -18.31 -2.21 -2.23
N ASP A 237 -18.85 -2.67 -3.36
CA ASP A 237 -18.05 -2.99 -4.55
C ASP A 237 -17.39 -1.70 -5.11
N LEU A 238 -18.10 -0.56 -5.11
CA LEU A 238 -17.53 0.76 -5.44
C LEU A 238 -16.43 1.19 -4.45
N SER A 239 -16.61 0.92 -3.15
CA SER A 239 -15.60 1.23 -2.13
C SER A 239 -14.34 0.39 -2.30
N VAL A 240 -14.47 -0.87 -2.77
CA VAL A 240 -13.32 -1.71 -3.15
C VAL A 240 -12.59 -1.10 -4.36
N ILE A 241 -13.32 -0.61 -5.36
CA ILE A 241 -12.73 0.10 -6.50
C ILE A 241 -12.01 1.38 -6.05
N MET A 242 -12.59 2.16 -5.15
CA MET A 242 -11.95 3.34 -4.56
C MET A 242 -10.65 2.98 -3.82
N LEU A 243 -10.66 1.89 -3.03
CA LEU A 243 -9.44 1.41 -2.37
C LEU A 243 -8.35 1.04 -3.38
N MET A 244 -8.71 0.33 -4.45
CA MET A 244 -7.78 0.00 -5.53
C MET A 244 -7.27 1.26 -6.24
N GLY A 245 -8.14 2.26 -6.44
CA GLY A 245 -7.77 3.56 -7.00
C GLY A 245 -6.76 4.31 -6.14
N VAL A 246 -6.99 4.40 -4.82
CA VAL A 246 -6.04 5.01 -3.88
C VAL A 246 -4.70 4.26 -3.87
N TYR A 247 -4.74 2.92 -3.88
CA TYR A 247 -3.53 2.11 -3.94
C TYR A 247 -2.73 2.33 -5.24
N ALA A 248 -3.41 2.36 -6.39
CA ALA A 248 -2.78 2.65 -7.68
C ALA A 248 -2.22 4.08 -7.73
N LEU A 249 -2.96 5.07 -7.23
CA LEU A 249 -2.49 6.46 -7.14
C LEU A 249 -1.23 6.57 -6.28
N ASN A 250 -1.15 5.86 -5.16
CA ASN A 250 0.06 5.80 -4.34
C ASN A 250 1.30 5.29 -5.13
N ILE A 251 1.12 4.30 -6.00
CA ILE A 251 2.20 3.76 -6.83
C ILE A 251 2.60 4.76 -7.92
N ILE A 252 1.62 5.31 -8.65
CA ILE A 252 1.83 6.25 -9.75
C ILE A 252 2.49 7.53 -9.24
N ASP A 253 1.99 8.09 -8.13
CA ASP A 253 2.51 9.32 -7.54
C ASP A 253 3.98 9.15 -7.10
N ALA A 254 4.33 8.01 -6.49
CA ALA A 254 5.73 7.73 -6.13
C ALA A 254 6.63 7.56 -7.36
N ASN A 255 6.12 6.99 -8.45
CA ASN A 255 6.87 6.85 -9.70
C ASN A 255 7.13 8.22 -10.35
N VAL A 256 6.11 9.10 -10.40
CA VAL A 256 6.21 10.45 -10.97
C VAL A 256 7.18 11.30 -10.16
N ASP A 257 7.04 11.32 -8.83
CA ASP A 257 7.95 12.04 -7.94
C ASP A 257 9.40 11.59 -8.10
N ALA A 258 9.63 10.30 -8.34
CA ALA A 258 10.96 9.77 -8.54
C ALA A 258 11.57 10.18 -9.89
N HIS A 259 10.76 10.33 -10.96
CA HIS A 259 11.23 10.87 -12.23
C HIS A 259 11.67 12.33 -12.11
N PHE A 260 11.00 13.10 -11.24
CA PHE A 260 11.30 14.51 -11.02
C PHE A 260 12.25 14.77 -9.85
N TYR A 261 12.86 13.73 -9.27
CA TYR A 261 13.64 13.86 -8.04
C TYR A 261 14.90 14.72 -8.22
N ASP A 262 15.63 14.51 -9.31
CA ASP A 262 16.87 15.24 -9.62
C ASP A 262 16.61 16.55 -10.41
N PHE A 263 15.36 16.86 -10.72
CA PHE A 263 15.03 18.14 -11.36
C PHE A 263 15.09 19.25 -10.31
N ASP A 264 16.06 20.16 -10.48
CA ASP A 264 16.16 21.33 -9.62
C ASP A 264 14.97 22.27 -9.89
N ILE A 265 13.94 22.16 -9.04
CA ILE A 265 12.87 23.14 -8.93
C ILE A 265 13.34 24.17 -7.90
N SER A 266 14.38 24.92 -8.23
CA SER A 266 14.77 26.07 -7.42
C SER A 266 13.85 27.24 -7.77
N ASP A 267 13.27 27.89 -6.75
CA ASP A 267 12.47 29.12 -6.88
C ASP A 267 13.31 30.33 -7.41
N ASN A 268 14.58 30.09 -7.75
CA ASN A 268 15.53 31.09 -8.22
C ASN A 268 15.45 31.35 -9.73
N LEU A 269 14.44 30.84 -10.44
CA LEU A 269 14.06 31.35 -11.75
C LEU A 269 13.39 32.74 -11.60
N ALA A 270 14.14 33.68 -11.02
CA ALA A 270 13.74 35.05 -10.84
C ALA A 270 14.31 35.87 -11.99
N LEU A 271 13.44 36.31 -12.89
CA LEU A 271 13.73 37.40 -13.82
C LEU A 271 14.03 38.65 -13.00
N LYS A 272 15.31 39.01 -12.83
CA LYS A 272 15.69 40.23 -12.12
C LYS A 272 15.71 41.37 -13.13
N VAL A 273 14.67 42.20 -13.09
CA VAL A 273 14.58 43.45 -13.89
C VAL A 273 14.92 44.61 -12.98
N GLU A 274 16.05 45.28 -13.25
CA GLU A 274 16.46 46.46 -12.50
C GLU A 274 16.51 47.69 -13.41
N PRO A 275 16.02 48.86 -12.97
CA PRO A 275 16.15 50.09 -13.73
C PRO A 275 17.63 50.47 -13.83
N MET A 276 18.11 50.69 -15.05
CA MET A 276 19.46 51.14 -15.35
C MET A 276 19.42 52.56 -15.89
N THR A 277 20.23 53.44 -15.32
CA THR A 277 20.52 54.75 -15.91
C THR A 277 22.01 54.79 -16.22
N ASN A 278 22.35 55.09 -17.46
CA ASN A 278 23.74 55.18 -17.90
C ASN A 278 23.95 56.48 -18.66
N PHE A 279 25.14 57.06 -18.53
CA PHE A 279 25.52 58.28 -19.21
C PHE A 279 26.58 57.94 -20.24
N VAL A 280 26.26 58.13 -21.51
CA VAL A 280 27.22 57.94 -22.59
C VAL A 280 27.99 59.23 -22.78
N TYR A 281 29.31 59.17 -22.64
CA TYR A 281 30.21 60.29 -22.88
C TYR A 281 30.69 60.26 -24.33
N GLY A 282 30.44 61.33 -25.08
CA GLY A 282 31.02 61.50 -26.42
C GLY A 282 32.52 61.75 -26.35
N THR A 283 33.28 61.22 -27.31
CA THR A 283 34.75 61.17 -27.30
C THR A 283 35.46 62.46 -27.74
N GLY A 284 34.76 63.61 -27.78
CA GLY A 284 35.32 64.89 -28.23
C GLY A 284 35.17 66.03 -27.21
N PRO A 285 36.07 67.04 -27.24
CA PRO A 285 35.93 68.24 -26.41
C PRO A 285 34.62 68.97 -26.78
N ASN A 286 33.75 69.19 -25.78
CA ASN A 286 32.37 69.73 -25.87
C ASN A 286 31.25 68.77 -26.30
N SER A 287 31.42 67.44 -26.14
CA SER A 287 30.33 66.50 -26.46
C SER A 287 29.20 66.53 -25.41
N PRO A 288 27.91 66.57 -25.81
CA PRO A 288 26.78 66.55 -24.88
C PRO A 288 26.66 65.20 -24.15
N ILE A 289 26.35 65.24 -22.85
CA ILE A 289 26.06 64.05 -22.04
C ILE A 289 24.58 63.70 -22.25
N THR A 290 24.30 62.58 -22.92
CA THR A 290 22.93 62.07 -23.07
C THR A 290 22.65 61.00 -22.02
N PRO A 291 21.68 61.20 -21.11
CA PRO A 291 21.22 60.14 -20.22
C PRO A 291 20.45 59.09 -21.02
N ILE A 292 20.77 57.81 -20.80
CA ILE A 292 20.04 56.67 -21.33
C ILE A 292 19.40 55.94 -20.15
N ALA A 293 18.09 55.81 -20.18
CA ALA A 293 17.33 54.99 -19.24
C ALA A 293 16.95 53.67 -19.94
N GLY A 294 17.12 52.57 -19.23
CA GLY A 294 16.77 51.24 -19.71
C GLY A 294 16.54 50.29 -18.54
N PHE A 295 16.43 49.01 -18.85
CA PHE A 295 16.36 47.96 -17.86
C PHE A 295 17.54 47.01 -18.06
N ASN A 296 18.20 46.65 -16.96
CA ASN A 296 19.08 45.49 -16.97
C ASN A 296 18.22 44.25 -16.76
N LEU A 297 18.45 43.24 -17.58
CA LEU A 297 17.68 42.00 -17.56
C LEU A 297 18.65 40.86 -17.30
N GLU A 298 18.65 40.37 -16.07
CA GLU A 298 19.50 39.25 -15.66
C GLU A 298 18.64 37.99 -15.56
N ILE A 299 18.94 37.03 -16.43
CA ILE A 299 18.32 35.70 -16.41
C ILE A 299 19.34 34.76 -15.78
N ARG A 300 19.04 34.26 -14.58
CA ARG A 300 19.82 33.21 -13.90
C ARG A 300 19.16 31.87 -14.18
N PHE A 301 19.95 30.94 -14.71
CA PHE A 301 19.62 29.54 -14.92
C PHE A 301 20.64 28.68 -14.20
#